data_AF-V8ARW6-F1
#
_entry.id   AF-V8ARW6-F1
#
_cell.length_a   1.000
_cell.length_b   1.000
_cell.length_c   1.000
_cell.angle_alpha   90.00
_cell.angle_beta   90.00
_cell.angle_gamma   90.00
#
_symmetry.space_group_name_H-M   'P 1'
#
loop_
_entity.id
_entity.type
_entity.pdbx_description
1 polymer ?
#
loop_
_entity_poly.entity_id
_entity_poly.type
_entity_poly.pdbx_seq_one_letter_code
_entity_poly.pdbx_strand_id
1 'polypeptide(L)'
;MQNNILRDIGTIARALDSISNIEFKELKLAKGQYLYLSRIFENPGINQQQISELLCVDKSTASRAINQLVEKNLIEKVEDIGNKKNKLLYVTSQGKEVYPILNRELHYSTQVALSGLNALEITQIESLLERISQNIVDNWIDVKKGKKRIY
;
A
#
# COMPACT_ATOMS: atom_id res chain seq x y z
N MET A 1 -27.49 -8.02 -15.05
CA MET A 1 -26.69 -7.79 -13.82
C MET A 1 -25.94 -6.50 -14.02
N GLN A 2 -26.15 -5.51 -13.17
CA GLN A 2 -25.47 -4.22 -13.30
C GLN A 2 -24.04 -4.38 -12.76
N ASN A 3 -23.03 -4.22 -13.62
CA ASN A 3 -21.62 -4.26 -13.22
C ASN A 3 -21.40 -3.19 -12.15
N ASN A 4 -20.82 -3.58 -11.01
CA ASN A 4 -20.52 -2.67 -9.93
C ASN A 4 -19.00 -2.51 -9.85
N ILE A 5 -18.52 -1.34 -10.31
CA ILE A 5 -17.10 -1.02 -10.39
C ILE A 5 -16.34 -1.25 -9.07
N LEU A 6 -16.96 -1.01 -7.92
CA LEU A 6 -16.32 -1.23 -6.62
C LEU A 6 -16.19 -2.71 -6.27
N ARG A 7 -17.10 -3.56 -6.75
CA ARG A 7 -16.98 -5.03 -6.60
C ARG A 7 -15.84 -5.57 -7.46
N ASP A 8 -15.68 -5.02 -8.67
CA ASP A 8 -14.60 -5.41 -9.58
C ASP A 8 -13.24 -4.98 -9.03
N ILE A 9 -13.11 -3.73 -8.58
CA ILE A 9 -11.92 -3.23 -7.87
C ILE A 9 -11.59 -4.12 -6.67
N GLY A 10 -12.59 -4.47 -5.85
CA GLY A 10 -12.38 -5.36 -4.71
C GLY A 10 -11.93 -6.77 -5.11
N THR A 11 -12.42 -7.28 -6.24
CA THR A 11 -12.03 -8.60 -6.77
C THR A 11 -10.59 -8.58 -7.26
N ILE A 12 -10.20 -7.54 -8.01
CA ILE A 12 -8.83 -7.32 -8.45
C ILE A 12 -7.89 -7.23 -7.23
N ALA A 13 -8.23 -6.41 -6.24
CA ALA A 13 -7.41 -6.23 -5.04
C ALA A 13 -7.19 -7.54 -4.26
N ARG A 14 -8.24 -8.35 -4.06
CA ARG A 14 -8.13 -9.64 -3.35
C ARG A 14 -7.36 -10.68 -4.15
N ALA A 15 -7.51 -10.70 -5.48
CA ALA A 15 -6.75 -11.59 -6.34
C ALA A 15 -5.24 -11.26 -6.27
N LEU A 16 -4.89 -9.98 -6.37
CA LEU A 16 -3.50 -9.51 -6.25
C LEU A 16 -2.91 -9.80 -4.86
N ASP A 17 -3.65 -9.58 -3.78
CA ASP A 17 -3.19 -9.94 -2.42
C ASP A 17 -2.96 -11.45 -2.29
N SER A 18 -3.84 -12.27 -2.87
CA SER A 18 -3.70 -13.73 -2.86
C SER A 18 -2.46 -14.19 -3.62
N ILE A 19 -2.18 -13.60 -4.79
CA ILE A 19 -0.97 -13.86 -5.58
C ILE A 19 0.27 -13.44 -4.77
N SER A 20 0.28 -12.22 -4.23
CA SER A 20 1.40 -11.70 -3.44
C SER A 20 1.69 -12.56 -2.19
N ASN A 21 0.65 -13.10 -1.53
CA ASN A 21 0.83 -14.01 -0.40
C ASN A 21 1.51 -15.33 -0.79
N ILE A 22 1.36 -15.77 -2.05
CA ILE A 22 2.03 -16.96 -2.60
C ILE A 22 3.47 -16.60 -3.01
N GLU A 23 3.65 -15.57 -3.83
CA GLU A 23 4.96 -15.17 -4.38
C GLU A 23 5.93 -14.73 -3.27
N PHE A 24 5.45 -14.05 -2.23
CA PHE A 24 6.29 -13.54 -1.14
C PHE A 24 6.36 -14.45 0.07
N LYS A 25 5.90 -15.71 -0.05
CA LYS A 25 5.90 -16.68 1.04
C LYS A 25 7.31 -16.94 1.59
N GLU A 26 8.29 -17.12 0.71
CA GLU A 26 9.69 -17.40 1.09
C GLU A 26 10.38 -16.16 1.69
N LEU A 27 9.96 -14.96 1.29
CA LEU A 27 10.38 -13.69 1.91
C LEU A 27 9.73 -13.47 3.29
N LYS A 28 8.82 -14.37 3.69
CA LYS A 28 7.98 -14.27 4.87
C LYS A 28 7.17 -12.96 4.90
N LEU A 29 6.93 -12.29 3.78
CA LEU A 29 6.23 -10.99 3.70
C LEU A 29 4.71 -11.17 3.48
N ALA A 30 4.08 -12.08 4.23
CA ALA A 30 2.66 -12.36 4.09
C ALA A 30 1.76 -11.25 4.68
N LYS A 31 0.47 -11.27 4.30
CA LYS A 31 -0.61 -10.44 4.86
C LYS A 31 -0.40 -8.93 4.63
N GLY A 32 -0.02 -8.55 3.42
CA GLY A 32 0.14 -7.14 3.05
C GLY A 32 1.40 -6.44 3.59
N GLN A 33 2.31 -7.15 4.28
CA GLN A 33 3.56 -6.57 4.79
C GLN A 33 4.44 -5.98 3.68
N TYR A 34 4.42 -6.59 2.49
CA TYR A 34 5.15 -6.09 1.32
C TYR A 34 4.73 -4.66 0.93
N LEU A 35 3.47 -4.29 1.12
CA LEU A 35 2.97 -2.93 0.84
C LEU A 35 3.68 -1.90 1.73
N TYR A 36 3.83 -2.21 3.02
CA TYR A 36 4.53 -1.32 3.95
C TYR A 36 6.01 -1.17 3.58
N LEU A 37 6.68 -2.28 3.25
CA LEU A 37 8.09 -2.23 2.86
C LEU A 37 8.29 -1.38 1.59
N SER A 38 7.44 -1.58 0.57
CA SER A 38 7.47 -0.80 -0.67
C SER A 38 7.29 0.69 -0.41
N ARG A 39 6.27 1.06 0.37
CA ARG A 39 5.99 2.48 0.64
C ARG A 39 7.05 3.15 1.50
N ILE A 40 7.68 2.44 2.43
CA ILE A 40 8.81 2.97 3.22
C ILE A 40 10.05 3.15 2.35
N PHE A 41 10.30 2.22 1.42
CA PHE A 41 11.39 2.37 0.45
C PHE A 41 11.21 3.59 -0.44
N GLU A 42 10.00 3.78 -0.98
CA GLU A 42 9.64 4.89 -1.86
C GLU A 42 9.58 6.24 -1.13
N ASN A 43 9.34 6.23 0.18
CA ASN A 43 9.20 7.42 1.01
C ASN A 43 10.09 7.35 2.27
N PRO A 44 11.43 7.44 2.13
CA PRO A 44 12.33 7.38 3.27
C PRO A 44 12.02 8.46 4.30
N GLY A 45 11.87 8.07 5.56
CA GLY A 45 11.51 8.97 6.66
C GLY A 45 10.01 9.16 6.85
N ILE A 46 9.15 8.45 6.11
CA ILE A 46 7.70 8.44 6.37
C ILE A 46 7.43 7.98 7.81
N ASN A 47 6.49 8.63 8.51
CA ASN A 47 6.09 8.22 9.85
C ASN A 47 4.88 7.27 9.84
N GLN A 48 4.59 6.64 10.99
CA GLN A 48 3.48 5.67 11.11
C GLN A 48 2.11 6.28 10.76
N GLN A 49 1.86 7.55 11.06
CA GLN A 49 0.58 8.19 10.72
C GLN A 49 0.46 8.34 9.20
N GLN A 50 1.48 8.90 8.55
CA GLN A 50 1.51 9.12 7.11
C GLN A 50 1.34 7.82 6.34
N ILE A 51 2.05 6.75 6.73
CA ILE A 51 1.90 5.45 6.05
C ILE A 51 0.51 4.82 6.29
N SER A 52 -0.10 5.04 7.46
CA SER A 52 -1.47 4.57 7.71
C SER A 52 -2.50 5.29 6.84
N GLU A 53 -2.29 6.58 6.57
CA GLU A 53 -3.11 7.39 5.68
C GLU A 53 -2.89 6.99 4.22
N LEU A 54 -1.63 6.84 3.80
CA LEU A 54 -1.24 6.40 2.45
C LEU A 54 -1.83 5.03 2.08
N LEU A 55 -1.85 4.09 3.03
CA LEU A 55 -2.40 2.75 2.81
C LEU A 55 -3.89 2.64 3.18
N CYS A 56 -4.54 3.73 3.60
CA CYS A 56 -5.96 3.76 3.99
C CYS A 56 -6.32 2.73 5.08
N VAL A 57 -5.44 2.54 6.06
CA VAL A 57 -5.62 1.59 7.18
C VAL A 57 -5.73 2.30 8.52
N ASP A 58 -6.24 1.61 9.53
CA ASP A 58 -6.21 2.12 10.89
C ASP A 58 -4.79 2.07 11.49
N LYS A 59 -4.58 2.86 12.54
CA LYS A 59 -3.26 3.00 13.18
C LYS A 59 -2.76 1.70 13.81
N SER A 60 -3.66 0.84 14.30
CA SER A 60 -3.30 -0.42 14.97
C SER A 60 -2.82 -1.46 13.95
N THR A 61 -3.49 -1.55 12.81
CA THR A 61 -3.07 -2.39 11.68
C THR A 61 -1.69 -1.97 11.17
N ALA A 62 -1.48 -0.66 10.94
CA ALA A 62 -0.18 -0.14 10.56
C ALA A 62 0.90 -0.43 11.61
N SER A 63 0.61 -0.21 12.90
CA SER A 63 1.56 -0.47 13.99
C SER A 63 2.03 -1.92 14.01
N ARG A 64 1.09 -2.87 13.89
CA ARG A 64 1.40 -4.32 13.88
C ARG A 64 2.29 -4.67 12.69
N ALA A 65 1.97 -4.22 11.49
CA ALA A 65 2.76 -4.51 10.29
C ALA A 65 4.17 -3.92 10.39
N ILE A 66 4.31 -2.66 10.82
CA ILE A 66 5.60 -2.00 11.01
C ILE A 66 6.45 -2.75 12.03
N ASN A 67 5.90 -3.13 13.19
CA ASN A 67 6.65 -3.85 14.21
C ASN A 67 7.17 -5.20 13.69
N GLN A 68 6.34 -5.93 12.92
CA GLN A 68 6.75 -7.19 12.31
C GLN A 68 7.87 -7.02 11.27
N LEU A 69 7.90 -5.90 10.53
CA LEU A 69 9.00 -5.58 9.61
C LEU A 69 10.29 -5.20 10.35
N VAL A 70 10.18 -4.49 11.49
CA VAL A 70 11.32 -4.18 12.37
C VAL A 70 11.90 -5.46 12.97
N GLU A 71 11.05 -6.36 13.48
CA GLU A 71 11.48 -7.67 14.02
C GLU A 71 12.21 -8.53 12.98
N LYS A 72 11.90 -8.35 11.70
CA LYS A 72 12.58 -9.01 10.57
C LYS A 72 13.82 -8.28 10.08
N ASN A 73 14.20 -7.17 10.70
CA ASN A 73 15.33 -6.33 10.29
C ASN A 73 15.20 -5.80 8.85
N LEU A 74 13.98 -5.61 8.35
CA LEU A 74 13.73 -5.06 7.00
C LEU A 74 13.56 -3.55 7.01
N ILE A 75 13.11 -3.00 8.12
CA ILE A 75 13.01 -1.56 8.35
C ILE A 75 13.54 -1.22 9.74
N GLU A 76 13.84 0.05 9.95
CA GLU A 76 14.25 0.60 11.23
C GLU A 76 13.43 1.86 11.58
N LYS A 77 13.34 2.14 12.88
CA LYS A 77 12.70 3.33 13.43
C LYS A 77 13.78 4.27 13.96
N VAL A 78 13.85 5.47 13.40
CA VAL A 78 14.80 6.51 13.82
C VAL A 78 14.04 7.61 14.55
N GLU A 79 14.65 8.17 15.61
CA GLU A 79 14.08 9.34 16.28
C GLU A 79 14.14 10.57 15.38
N ASP A 80 13.02 11.27 15.28
CA ASP A 80 12.98 12.58 14.66
C ASP A 80 13.69 13.59 15.58
N ILE A 81 14.74 14.23 15.07
CA ILE A 81 15.56 15.21 15.79
C ILE A 81 14.72 16.39 16.26
N GLY A 82 13.68 16.78 15.50
CA GLY A 82 12.79 17.89 15.83
C GLY A 82 11.68 17.52 16.82
N ASN A 83 11.31 16.25 16.91
CA ASN A 83 10.27 15.76 17.81
C ASN A 83 10.47 14.28 18.14
N LYS A 84 11.14 13.97 19.25
CA LYS A 84 11.44 12.59 19.66
C LYS A 84 10.23 11.66 19.83
N LYS A 85 9.01 12.21 19.95
CA LYS A 85 7.76 11.42 19.96
C LYS A 85 7.40 10.88 18.57
N ASN A 86 7.95 11.48 17.52
CA ASN A 86 7.81 11.02 16.14
C ASN A 86 8.95 10.05 15.82
N LYS A 87 8.60 8.92 15.20
CA LYS A 87 9.54 7.91 14.74
C LYS A 87 9.44 7.83 13.23
N LEU A 88 10.56 8.09 12.57
CA LEU A 88 10.70 8.05 11.12
C LEU A 88 11.09 6.63 10.70
N LEU A 89 10.54 6.16 9.58
CA LEU A 89 10.74 4.80 9.08
C LEU A 89 11.71 4.81 7.91
N TYR A 90 12.69 3.91 7.95
CA TYR A 90 13.66 3.71 6.89
C TYR A 90 13.82 2.22 6.59
N VAL A 91 14.11 1.88 5.34
CA VAL A 91 14.51 0.52 4.97
C VAL A 91 15.96 0.27 5.38
N THR A 92 16.21 -0.90 5.97
CA THR A 92 17.59 -1.35 6.25
C THR A 92 18.27 -1.81 4.95
N SER A 93 19.56 -2.13 5.02
CA SER A 93 20.26 -2.77 3.88
C SER A 93 19.57 -4.06 3.43
N GLN A 94 19.11 -4.89 4.37
CA GLN A 94 18.37 -6.11 4.07
C GLN A 94 17.00 -5.80 3.42
N GLY A 95 16.29 -4.78 3.89
CA GLY A 95 15.04 -4.33 3.25
C GLY A 95 15.23 -3.86 1.81
N LYS A 96 16.35 -3.17 1.52
CA LYS A 96 16.70 -2.71 0.17
C LYS A 96 16.96 -3.87 -0.79
N GLU A 97 17.52 -4.99 -0.31
CA GLU A 97 17.72 -6.19 -1.14
C GLU A 97 16.41 -6.88 -1.51
N VAL A 98 15.37 -6.75 -0.68
CA VAL A 98 14.05 -7.34 -0.95
C VAL A 98 13.24 -6.50 -1.94
N TYR A 99 13.40 -5.16 -1.93
CA TYR A 99 12.59 -4.25 -2.75
C TYR A 99 12.60 -4.56 -4.26
N PRO A 100 13.74 -4.90 -4.91
CA PRO A 100 13.75 -5.29 -6.32
C PRO A 100 12.81 -6.44 -6.67
N ILE A 101 12.62 -7.40 -5.75
CA ILE A 101 11.70 -8.54 -5.94
C ILE A 101 10.26 -8.04 -5.92
N LEU A 102 9.92 -7.19 -4.95
CA LEU A 102 8.59 -6.59 -4.84
C LEU A 102 8.25 -5.73 -6.06
N ASN A 103 9.20 -4.91 -6.51
CA ASN A 103 9.02 -4.03 -7.66
C ASN A 103 8.84 -4.82 -8.97
N ARG A 104 9.56 -5.94 -9.12
CA ARG A 104 9.38 -6.85 -10.26
C ARG A 104 7.97 -7.44 -10.30
N GLU A 105 7.49 -7.93 -9.16
CA GLU A 105 6.13 -8.49 -9.06
C GLU A 105 5.05 -7.44 -9.34
N LEU A 106 5.22 -6.23 -8.81
CA LEU A 106 4.31 -5.11 -9.09
C LEU A 106 4.27 -4.79 -10.60
N HIS A 107 5.43 -4.71 -11.24
CA HIS A 107 5.54 -4.43 -12.68
C HIS A 107 4.88 -5.52 -13.51
N TYR A 108 5.18 -6.79 -13.23
CA TYR A 108 4.58 -7.93 -13.92
C TYR A 108 3.06 -7.98 -13.75
N SER A 109 2.58 -7.84 -12.51
CA SER A 109 1.14 -7.79 -12.22
C SER A 109 0.44 -6.63 -12.95
N THR A 110 1.10 -5.48 -13.07
CA THR A 110 0.58 -4.32 -13.81
C THR A 110 0.47 -4.64 -15.30
N GLN A 111 1.50 -5.25 -15.90
CA GLN A 111 1.47 -5.68 -17.29
C GLN A 111 0.35 -6.69 -17.57
N VAL A 112 0.16 -7.66 -16.68
CA VAL A 112 -0.93 -8.65 -16.79
C VAL A 112 -2.29 -7.97 -16.70
N ALA A 113 -2.47 -7.06 -15.73
CA ALA A 113 -3.74 -6.36 -15.53
C ALA A 113 -4.13 -5.46 -16.71
N LEU A 114 -3.14 -4.92 -17.44
CA LEU A 114 -3.36 -4.03 -18.59
C LEU A 114 -3.27 -4.75 -19.94
N SER A 115 -3.07 -6.07 -19.95
CA SER A 115 -2.91 -6.85 -21.18
C SER A 115 -4.14 -6.73 -22.09
N GLY A 116 -3.92 -6.36 -23.35
CA GLY A 116 -4.96 -6.18 -24.36
C GLY A 116 -5.51 -4.75 -24.45
N LEU A 117 -5.10 -3.84 -23.57
CA LEU A 117 -5.44 -2.43 -23.63
C LEU A 117 -4.41 -1.65 -24.46
N ASN A 118 -4.89 -0.65 -25.19
CA ASN A 118 -4.02 0.31 -25.89
C ASN A 118 -3.63 1.50 -24.98
N ALA A 119 -2.66 2.30 -25.42
CA ALA A 119 -2.13 3.41 -24.63
C ALA A 119 -3.20 4.45 -24.22
N LEU A 120 -4.17 4.73 -25.10
CA LEU A 120 -5.25 5.67 -24.80
C LEU A 120 -6.19 5.11 -23.72
N GLU A 121 -6.55 3.83 -23.81
CA GLU A 121 -7.38 3.15 -22.80
C GLU A 121 -6.69 3.13 -21.44
N ILE A 122 -5.39 2.83 -21.41
CA ILE A 122 -4.58 2.83 -20.18
C ILE A 122 -4.61 4.23 -19.54
N THR A 123 -4.29 5.28 -20.30
CA THR A 123 -4.31 6.66 -19.78
C THR A 123 -5.70 7.08 -19.29
N GLN A 124 -6.76 6.66 -19.98
CA GLN A 124 -8.14 6.92 -19.55
C GLN A 124 -8.46 6.21 -18.23
N ILE A 125 -8.12 4.94 -18.11
CA ILE A 125 -8.35 4.15 -16.89
C ILE A 125 -7.55 4.73 -15.71
N GLU A 126 -6.29 5.09 -15.92
CA GLU A 126 -5.44 5.71 -14.89
C GLU A 126 -6.09 6.99 -14.36
N SER A 127 -6.50 7.91 -15.24
CA SER A 127 -7.17 9.16 -14.85
C SER A 127 -8.50 8.92 -14.12
N LEU A 128 -9.29 7.96 -14.59
CA LEU A 128 -10.59 7.65 -13.96
C LEU A 128 -10.39 6.98 -12.58
N LEU A 129 -9.47 6.04 -12.46
CA LEU A 129 -9.15 5.36 -11.19
C LEU A 129 -8.54 6.32 -10.18
N GLU A 130 -7.72 7.28 -10.60
CA GLU A 130 -7.20 8.33 -9.72
C GLU A 130 -8.35 9.14 -9.11
N ARG A 131 -9.29 9.60 -9.94
CA ARG A 131 -10.47 10.35 -9.48
C ARG A 131 -11.36 9.52 -8.55
N ILE A 132 -11.60 8.25 -8.87
CA ILE A 132 -12.37 7.34 -8.03
C ILE A 132 -11.66 7.15 -6.68
N SER A 133 -10.34 6.91 -6.70
CA SER A 133 -9.54 6.71 -5.50
C SER A 133 -9.58 7.95 -4.61
N GLN A 134 -9.40 9.15 -5.18
CA GLN A 134 -9.48 10.41 -4.46
C GLN A 134 -10.84 10.59 -3.75
N ASN A 135 -11.95 10.34 -4.47
CA ASN A 135 -13.30 10.42 -3.89
C ASN A 135 -13.47 9.49 -2.67
N ILE A 136 -12.94 8.26 -2.75
CA ILE A 136 -13.02 7.28 -1.66
C ILE A 136 -12.11 7.67 -0.49
N VAL A 137 -10.88 8.12 -0.77
CA VAL A 137 -9.90 8.54 0.24
C VAL A 137 -10.40 9.75 1.03
N ASP A 138 -10.91 10.79 0.35
CA ASP A 138 -11.46 11.97 0.99
C ASP A 138 -12.65 11.61 1.89
N ASN A 139 -13.54 10.75 1.39
CA ASN A 139 -14.65 10.26 2.18
C ASN A 139 -14.20 9.42 3.39
N TRP A 140 -13.14 8.61 3.25
CA TRP A 140 -12.56 7.84 4.35
C TRP A 140 -11.95 8.75 5.43
N ILE A 141 -11.21 9.79 5.03
CA ILE A 141 -10.66 10.81 5.94
C ILE A 141 -11.80 11.50 6.71
N ASP A 142 -12.86 11.88 6.01
CA ASP A 142 -14.03 12.54 6.59
C ASP A 142 -14.73 11.67 7.64
N VAL A 143 -14.95 10.39 7.32
CA VAL A 143 -15.53 9.42 8.27
C VAL A 143 -14.60 9.20 9.47
N LYS A 144 -13.28 9.11 9.28
CA LYS A 144 -12.32 9.01 10.39
C LYS A 144 -12.31 10.24 11.30
N LYS A 145 -12.63 11.42 10.78
CA LYS A 145 -12.81 12.66 11.55
C LYS A 145 -14.18 12.74 12.24
N GLY A 146 -15.00 11.69 12.14
CA GLY A 146 -16.31 11.60 12.80
C GLY A 146 -17.47 12.18 11.99
N LYS A 147 -17.25 12.61 10.73
CA LYS A 147 -18.36 13.05 9.88
C LYS A 147 -19.26 11.86 9.55
N LYS A 148 -20.58 12.05 9.70
CA LYS A 148 -21.58 11.05 9.34
C LYS A 148 -21.87 11.12 7.84
N ARG A 149 -21.94 9.96 7.19
CA ARG A 149 -22.41 9.86 5.80
C ARG A 149 -23.92 10.13 5.74
N ILE A 150 -24.34 10.79 4.67
CA ILE A 150 -25.74 11.02 4.33
C ILE A 150 -26.05 10.11 3.13
N TYR A 151 -27.16 9.38 3.20
CA TYR A 151 -27.58 8.38 2.21
C TYR A 151 -28.86 8.81 1.51
#